data_AF-A0A950EWH4-F1
#
_entry.id   AF-A0A950EWH4-F1
#
_cell.length_a   1.000
_cell.length_b   1.000
_cell.length_c   1.000
_cell.angle_alpha   90.00
_cell.angle_beta   90.00
_cell.angle_gamma   90.00
#
_symmetry.space_group_name_H-M   'P 1'
#
loop_
_entity.id
_entity.type
_entity.pdbx_description
1 polymer ?
#
loop_
_entity_poly.entity_id
_entity_poly.type
_entity_poly.pdbx_seq_one_letter_code
_entity_poly.pdbx_strand_id
1 'polypeptide(L)'
;LFGGGSFLQLFPLRNLTSDNWDTLSLGGKILDYLWHITLPVTASVVGSFAVTTMLTKNAFLEEIRRQYVLTARAKGLSERTVLWKHVFRNALLPLVVGFPSAFIGAFFTGSLLIETLFSLDGLGLLSYESVVRRDYPVVLGTLYLFTLIGLLTNLISDLCYVWVDPRIQFEHLER
;
A
#
# COMPACT_ATOMS: atom_id res chain seq x y z
N LEU A 1 2.78 12.28 21.34
CA LEU A 1 4.02 12.11 22.12
C LEU A 1 5.29 12.67 21.42
N PHE A 2 5.26 12.96 20.12
CA PHE A 2 6.42 13.51 19.37
C PHE A 2 6.11 14.78 18.54
N GLY A 3 4.97 15.44 18.77
CA GLY A 3 4.56 16.59 17.98
C GLY A 3 3.49 17.40 18.71
N GLY A 4 3.91 18.48 19.36
CA GLY A 4 3.05 19.41 20.10
C GLY A 4 3.94 20.35 20.90
N GLY A 5 3.69 21.66 20.80
CA GLY A 5 4.58 22.79 21.17
C GLY A 5 5.05 22.92 22.62
N SER A 6 5.09 21.82 23.37
CA SER A 6 5.63 21.76 24.72
C SER A 6 6.78 20.75 24.90
N PHE A 7 7.05 19.82 23.97
CA PHE A 7 8.15 18.84 24.12
C PHE A 7 8.83 18.46 22.79
N LEU A 8 10.16 18.29 22.85
CA LEU A 8 11.14 17.82 21.83
C LEU A 8 10.65 17.88 20.36
N GLN A 9 10.88 19.02 19.70
CA GLN A 9 10.70 19.23 18.24
C GLN A 9 11.75 18.46 17.43
N LEU A 10 11.70 17.12 17.43
CA LEU A 10 12.61 16.33 16.59
C LEU A 10 12.22 16.35 15.11
N PHE A 11 10.94 16.56 14.80
CA PHE A 11 10.43 16.47 13.45
C PHE A 11 9.48 17.62 13.09
N PRO A 12 9.51 18.07 11.83
CA PRO A 12 8.65 19.14 11.32
C PRO A 12 7.18 18.68 11.29
N LEU A 13 6.29 19.57 11.72
CA LEU A 13 4.85 19.30 11.85
C LEU A 13 4.09 19.54 10.54
N ARG A 14 4.66 20.32 9.63
CA ARG A 14 4.02 20.86 8.43
C ARG A 14 5.04 21.06 7.32
N ASN A 15 4.57 21.01 6.07
CA ASN A 15 5.32 21.22 4.84
C ASN A 15 6.35 20.12 4.52
N LEU A 16 6.71 20.02 3.23
CA LEU A 16 7.68 19.04 2.71
C LEU A 16 9.14 19.53 2.77
N THR A 17 9.35 20.80 3.10
CA THR A 17 10.65 21.48 3.02
C THR A 17 10.80 22.49 4.16
N SER A 18 12.03 22.64 4.66
CA SER A 18 12.37 23.71 5.60
C SER A 18 12.33 25.09 4.92
N ASP A 19 12.09 26.16 5.70
CA ASP A 19 12.03 27.55 5.22
C ASP A 19 13.35 28.01 4.54
N ASN A 20 14.46 27.29 4.72
CA ASN A 20 15.77 27.57 4.12
C ASN A 20 16.05 26.77 2.84
N TRP A 21 15.06 26.09 2.25
CA TRP A 21 15.19 25.21 1.09
C TRP A 21 15.98 25.84 -0.07
N ASP A 22 15.74 27.10 -0.40
CA ASP A 22 16.37 27.76 -1.54
C ASP A 22 17.87 28.04 -1.35
N THR A 23 18.36 27.98 -0.10
CA THR A 23 19.78 28.21 0.23
C THR A 23 20.59 26.92 0.39
N LEU A 24 19.94 25.75 0.38
CA LEU A 24 20.57 24.45 0.61
C LEU A 24 21.24 23.89 -0.65
N SER A 25 22.40 23.24 -0.45
CA SER A 25 23.05 22.44 -1.50
C SER A 25 22.17 21.27 -1.93
N LEU A 26 22.40 20.71 -3.14
CA LEU A 26 21.61 19.57 -3.65
C LEU A 26 21.54 18.38 -2.68
N GLY A 27 22.63 18.10 -1.95
CA GLY A 27 22.65 17.05 -0.91
C GLY A 27 21.86 17.44 0.34
N GLY A 28 21.91 18.71 0.75
CA GLY A 28 21.09 19.23 1.84
C GLY A 28 19.60 19.18 1.54
N LYS A 29 19.19 19.47 0.30
CA LYS A 29 17.81 19.33 -0.17
C LYS A 29 17.29 17.90 -0.08
N ILE A 30 18.08 16.91 -0.49
CA ILE A 30 17.69 15.49 -0.40
C ILE A 30 17.50 15.06 1.05
N LEU A 31 18.44 15.44 1.94
CA LEU A 31 18.36 15.05 3.35
C LEU A 31 17.18 15.71 4.06
N ASP A 32 16.95 17.00 3.80
CA ASP A 32 15.81 17.75 4.36
C ASP A 32 14.49 17.11 3.93
N TYR A 33 14.35 16.77 2.64
CA TYR A 33 13.16 16.11 2.12
C TYR A 33 12.91 14.73 2.75
N LEU A 34 13.95 13.90 2.89
CA LEU A 34 13.83 12.59 3.55
C LEU A 34 13.44 12.73 5.03
N TRP A 35 13.96 13.74 5.72
CA TRP A 35 13.61 14.01 7.12
C TRP A 35 12.14 14.41 7.29
N HIS A 36 11.60 15.23 6.38
CA HIS A 36 10.20 15.65 6.40
C HIS A 36 9.23 14.51 6.04
N ILE A 37 9.62 13.60 5.14
CA ILE A 37 8.80 12.44 4.72
C ILE A 37 8.78 11.30 5.75
N THR A 38 9.76 11.24 6.64
CA THR A 38 9.91 10.14 7.60
C THR A 38 8.67 9.99 8.49
N LEU A 39 8.09 11.08 8.99
CA LEU A 39 6.88 11.05 9.83
C LEU A 39 5.62 10.57 9.08
N PRO A 40 5.25 11.17 7.93
CA PRO A 40 4.11 10.70 7.14
C PRO A 40 4.22 9.25 6.69
N VAL A 41 5.41 8.81 6.27
CA VAL A 41 5.62 7.43 5.81
C VAL A 41 5.55 6.44 6.98
N THR A 42 6.21 6.74 8.10
CA THR A 42 6.14 5.84 9.27
C THR A 42 4.71 5.74 9.82
N ALA A 43 3.97 6.85 9.88
CA ALA A 43 2.56 6.83 10.25
C ALA A 43 1.71 5.97 9.30
N SER A 44 1.91 6.11 7.99
CA SER A 44 1.25 5.27 6.97
C SER A 44 1.55 3.79 7.17
N VAL A 45 2.84 3.45 7.33
CA VAL A 45 3.30 2.06 7.46
C VAL A 45 2.71 1.42 8.70
N VAL A 46 2.73 2.10 9.86
CA VAL A 46 2.18 1.57 11.11
C VAL A 46 0.68 1.32 11.00
N GLY A 47 -0.07 2.19 10.31
CA GLY A 47 -1.51 2.03 10.10
C GLY A 47 -1.87 0.76 9.34
N SER A 48 -1.12 0.43 8.28
CA SER A 48 -1.37 -0.76 7.46
C SER A 48 -0.67 -2.03 7.97
N PHE A 49 0.32 -1.90 8.86
CA PHE A 49 1.15 -3.01 9.32
C PHE A 49 0.36 -4.07 10.09
N ALA A 50 -0.51 -3.64 11.01
CA ALA A 50 -1.29 -4.56 11.84
C ALA A 50 -2.22 -5.46 11.00
N VAL A 51 -2.94 -4.84 10.06
CA VAL A 51 -3.87 -5.53 9.15
C VAL A 51 -3.13 -6.50 8.23
N THR A 52 -2.03 -6.03 7.62
CA THR A 52 -1.22 -6.85 6.70
C THR A 52 -0.61 -8.05 7.42
N THR A 53 -0.13 -7.87 8.64
CA THR A 53 0.45 -8.95 9.46
C THR A 53 -0.61 -9.99 9.83
N MET A 54 -1.80 -9.56 10.27
CA MET A 54 -2.90 -10.48 10.58
C MET A 54 -3.38 -11.25 9.36
N LEU A 55 -3.57 -10.57 8.23
CA LEU A 55 -3.98 -11.20 6.97
C LEU A 55 -2.95 -12.24 6.51
N THR A 56 -1.66 -11.88 6.53
CA THR A 56 -0.58 -12.79 6.16
C THR A 56 -0.55 -14.01 7.07
N LYS A 57 -0.63 -13.82 8.39
CA LYS A 57 -0.66 -14.93 9.34
C LYS A 57 -1.84 -15.86 9.10
N ASN A 58 -3.03 -15.31 8.87
CA ASN A 58 -4.24 -16.10 8.64
C ASN A 58 -4.16 -16.91 7.34
N ALA A 59 -3.70 -16.28 6.24
CA ALA A 59 -3.53 -16.95 4.95
C ALA A 59 -2.54 -18.13 5.04
N PHE A 60 -1.44 -17.97 5.78
CA PHE A 60 -0.48 -19.06 6.01
C PHE A 60 -1.07 -20.19 6.86
N LEU A 61 -1.81 -19.86 7.92
CA LEU A 61 -2.43 -20.87 8.79
C LEU A 61 -3.49 -21.69 8.07
N GLU A 62 -4.22 -21.07 7.14
CA GLU A 62 -5.20 -21.75 6.31
C GLU A 62 -4.52 -22.73 5.34
N GLU A 63 -3.47 -22.28 4.64
CA GLU A 63 -2.79 -23.13 3.66
C GLU A 63 -2.03 -24.30 4.27
N ILE A 64 -1.48 -24.15 5.48
CA ILE A 64 -0.83 -25.27 6.18
C ILE A 64 -1.81 -26.42 6.48
N ARG A 65 -3.12 -26.12 6.63
CA ARG A 65 -4.16 -27.12 6.96
C ARG A 65 -4.75 -27.80 5.73
N ARG A 66 -4.36 -27.41 4.51
CA ARG A 66 -4.90 -27.99 3.27
C ARG A 66 -4.39 -29.41 3.02
N GLN A 67 -5.21 -30.22 2.36
CA GLN A 67 -4.90 -31.63 2.06
C GLN A 67 -3.62 -31.79 1.21
N TYR A 68 -3.32 -30.87 0.30
CA TYR A 68 -2.10 -30.95 -0.52
C TYR A 68 -0.81 -30.86 0.31
N VAL A 69 -0.83 -30.15 1.44
CA VAL A 69 0.30 -30.05 2.38
C VAL A 69 0.50 -31.38 3.10
N LEU A 70 -0.59 -32.02 3.53
CA LEU A 70 -0.56 -33.35 4.15
C LEU A 70 0.00 -34.39 3.18
N THR A 71 -0.44 -34.38 1.92
CA THR A 71 0.09 -35.27 0.88
C THR A 71 1.56 -34.99 0.59
N ALA A 72 1.99 -33.72 0.54
CA ALA A 72 3.38 -33.35 0.33
C ALA A 72 4.29 -33.86 1.47
N ARG A 73 3.83 -33.76 2.73
CA ARG A 73 4.52 -34.36 3.88
C ARG A 73 4.56 -35.88 3.82
N ALA A 74 3.46 -36.53 3.44
CA ALA A 74 3.39 -37.98 3.27
C ALA A 74 4.33 -38.51 2.18
N LYS A 75 4.65 -37.69 1.16
CA LYS A 75 5.65 -37.99 0.13
C LYS A 75 7.11 -37.85 0.62
N GLY A 76 7.35 -37.49 1.87
CA GLY A 76 8.70 -37.35 2.45
C GLY A 76 9.40 -36.03 2.12
N LEU A 77 8.68 -35.01 1.64
CA LEU A 77 9.27 -33.69 1.40
C LEU A 77 9.66 -33.01 2.72
N SER A 78 10.81 -32.34 2.75
CA SER A 78 11.25 -31.56 3.91
C SER A 78 10.28 -30.40 4.20
N GLU A 79 10.08 -30.06 5.48
CA GLU A 79 9.17 -28.97 5.87
C GLU A 79 9.53 -27.64 5.20
N ARG A 80 10.82 -27.34 5.01
CA ARG A 80 11.27 -26.14 4.29
C ARG A 80 10.80 -26.13 2.84
N THR A 81 10.88 -27.26 2.15
CA THR A 81 10.43 -27.37 0.76
C THR A 81 8.92 -27.19 0.67
N VAL A 82 8.16 -27.78 1.60
CA VAL A 82 6.71 -27.64 1.65
C VAL A 82 6.30 -26.20 1.93
N LEU A 83 6.98 -25.54 2.88
CA LEU A 83 6.66 -24.17 3.27
C LEU A 83 6.97 -23.17 2.15
N TRP A 84 8.16 -23.21 1.56
CA TRP A 84 8.57 -22.25 0.51
C TRP A 84 7.93 -22.51 -0.86
N LYS A 85 7.76 -23.78 -1.25
CA LYS A 85 7.31 -24.11 -2.62
C LYS A 85 5.81 -24.29 -2.74
N HIS A 86 5.15 -24.80 -1.69
CA HIS A 86 3.72 -25.11 -1.73
C HIS A 86 2.89 -24.09 -0.94
N VAL A 87 3.21 -23.87 0.35
CA VAL A 87 2.41 -22.99 1.21
C VAL A 87 2.61 -21.52 0.87
N PHE A 88 3.84 -21.04 0.76
CA PHE A 88 4.16 -19.62 0.56
C PHE A 88 3.56 -19.06 -0.74
N ARG A 89 3.69 -19.79 -1.85
CA ARG A 89 3.16 -19.37 -3.15
C ARG A 89 1.64 -19.23 -3.14
N ASN A 90 0.94 -20.16 -2.47
CA ASN A 90 -0.52 -20.14 -2.39
C ASN A 90 -1.03 -19.14 -1.34
N ALA A 91 -0.38 -19.04 -0.19
CA ALA A 91 -0.74 -18.10 0.87
C ALA A 91 -0.54 -16.63 0.47
N LEU A 92 0.30 -16.36 -0.54
CA LEU A 92 0.47 -15.03 -1.12
C LEU A 92 -0.65 -14.63 -2.09
N LEU A 93 -1.38 -15.58 -2.69
CA LEU A 93 -2.41 -15.25 -3.68
C LEU A 93 -3.48 -14.28 -3.13
N PRO A 94 -4.07 -14.51 -1.94
CA PRO A 94 -5.04 -13.55 -1.39
C PRO A 94 -4.45 -12.17 -1.12
N LEU A 95 -3.16 -12.10 -0.78
CA LEU A 95 -2.46 -10.83 -0.52
C LEU A 95 -2.21 -10.03 -1.81
N VAL A 96 -1.84 -10.72 -2.89
CA VAL A 96 -1.59 -10.10 -4.21
C VAL A 96 -2.89 -9.65 -4.87
N VAL A 97 -3.96 -10.43 -4.73
CA VAL A 97 -5.30 -10.09 -5.25
C VAL A 97 -5.96 -8.99 -4.41
N GLY A 98 -5.72 -8.95 -3.10
CA GLY A 98 -6.19 -7.89 -2.22
C GLY A 98 -5.40 -6.58 -2.32
N PHE A 99 -4.28 -6.56 -3.05
CA PHE A 99 -3.40 -5.39 -3.13
C PHE A 99 -4.07 -4.17 -3.79
N PRO A 100 -4.79 -4.26 -4.93
CA PRO A 100 -5.39 -3.08 -5.56
C PRO A 100 -6.44 -2.42 -4.69
N SER A 101 -7.30 -3.22 -4.05
CA SER A 101 -8.34 -2.70 -3.16
C SER A 101 -7.74 -2.08 -1.91
N ALA A 102 -6.71 -2.69 -1.33
CA ALA A 102 -5.96 -2.12 -0.22
C ALA A 102 -5.21 -0.84 -0.62
N PHE A 103 -4.64 -0.79 -1.81
CA PHE A 103 -3.91 0.36 -2.36
C PHE A 103 -4.85 1.54 -2.58
N ILE A 104 -5.99 1.31 -3.25
CA ILE A 104 -7.02 2.33 -3.46
C ILE A 104 -7.57 2.81 -2.11
N GLY A 105 -7.86 1.91 -1.17
CA GLY A 105 -8.31 2.27 0.17
C GLY A 105 -7.30 3.11 0.94
N ALA A 106 -6.01 2.74 0.89
CA ALA A 106 -4.94 3.51 1.51
C ALA A 106 -4.75 4.88 0.85
N PHE A 107 -4.89 4.98 -0.48
CA PHE A 107 -4.81 6.27 -1.18
C PHE A 107 -6.00 7.17 -0.88
N PHE A 108 -7.23 6.65 -0.83
CA PHE A 108 -8.40 7.50 -0.57
C PHE A 108 -8.54 7.86 0.92
N THR A 109 -8.41 6.90 1.83
CA THR A 109 -8.63 7.13 3.26
C THR A 109 -7.35 7.59 3.97
N GLY A 110 -6.21 6.98 3.63
CA GLY A 110 -4.93 7.29 4.25
C GLY A 110 -4.35 8.62 3.76
N SER A 111 -4.37 8.87 2.44
CA SER A 111 -3.80 10.11 1.88
C SER A 111 -4.56 11.34 2.37
N LEU A 112 -5.90 11.33 2.43
CA LEU A 112 -6.68 12.45 2.97
C LEU A 112 -6.38 12.76 4.44
N LEU A 113 -6.34 11.74 5.30
CA LEU A 113 -6.05 11.94 6.73
C LEU A 113 -4.62 12.41 6.97
N ILE A 114 -3.66 11.91 6.20
CA ILE A 114 -2.26 12.31 6.31
C ILE A 114 -2.04 13.69 5.71
N GLU A 115 -2.64 14.00 4.55
CA GLU A 115 -2.57 15.32 3.92
C GLU A 115 -3.16 16.42 4.82
N THR A 116 -4.30 16.15 5.46
CA THR A 116 -4.92 17.09 6.41
C THR A 116 -4.11 17.25 7.69
N LEU A 117 -3.60 16.16 8.27
CA LEU A 117 -2.81 16.22 9.51
C LEU A 117 -1.44 16.87 9.32
N PHE A 118 -0.77 16.63 8.19
CA PHE A 118 0.56 17.16 7.89
C PHE A 118 0.54 18.42 7.00
N SER A 119 -0.66 18.93 6.64
CA SER A 119 -0.84 20.09 5.76
C SER A 119 -0.07 19.94 4.44
N LEU A 120 -0.23 18.78 3.79
CA LEU A 120 0.37 18.47 2.50
C LEU A 120 -0.65 18.75 1.39
N ASP A 121 -0.21 19.41 0.32
CA ASP A 121 -1.01 19.63 -0.88
C ASP A 121 -1.01 18.35 -1.73
N GLY A 122 -1.95 17.45 -1.46
CA GLY A 122 -2.12 16.21 -2.21
C GLY A 122 -3.42 16.12 -3.00
N LEU A 123 -3.51 15.08 -3.83
CA LEU A 123 -4.66 14.84 -4.70
C LEU A 123 -5.92 14.48 -3.92
N GLY A 124 -5.79 13.91 -2.72
CA GLY A 124 -6.92 13.60 -1.85
C GLY A 124 -7.61 14.88 -1.37
N LEU A 125 -6.83 15.78 -0.76
CA LEU A 125 -7.26 17.06 -0.24
C LEU A 125 -7.81 17.95 -1.36
N LEU A 126 -7.13 18.02 -2.51
CA LEU A 126 -7.59 18.74 -3.68
C LEU A 126 -8.97 18.27 -4.14
N SER A 127 -9.19 16.95 -4.17
CA SER A 127 -10.48 16.38 -4.57
C SER A 127 -11.58 16.71 -3.57
N TYR A 128 -11.28 16.66 -2.27
CA TYR A 128 -12.22 17.03 -1.22
C TYR A 128 -12.61 18.52 -1.30
N GLU A 129 -11.61 19.41 -1.40
CA GLU A 129 -11.86 20.85 -1.51
C GLU A 129 -12.65 21.20 -2.77
N SER A 130 -12.38 20.54 -3.89
CA SER A 130 -13.08 20.78 -5.16
C SER A 130 -14.56 20.41 -5.08
N VAL A 131 -14.91 19.34 -4.35
CA VAL A 131 -16.31 18.98 -4.09
C VAL A 131 -16.99 20.04 -3.22
N VAL A 132 -16.33 20.50 -2.16
CA VAL A 132 -16.87 21.54 -1.26
C VAL A 132 -17.06 22.87 -1.99
N ARG A 133 -16.08 23.26 -2.82
CA ARG A 133 -16.12 24.49 -3.63
C ARG A 133 -16.97 24.38 -4.90
N ARG A 134 -17.55 23.20 -5.17
CA ARG A 134 -18.34 22.89 -6.37
C ARG A 134 -17.59 23.17 -7.67
N ASP A 135 -16.29 22.93 -7.67
CA ASP A 135 -15.43 23.06 -8.85
C ASP A 135 -15.56 21.79 -9.70
N TYR A 136 -16.66 21.68 -10.45
CA TYR A 136 -17.00 20.49 -11.24
C TYR A 136 -15.90 20.05 -12.22
N PRO A 137 -15.20 20.96 -12.95
CA PRO A 137 -14.06 20.57 -13.80
C PRO A 137 -12.97 19.84 -13.03
N VAL A 138 -12.57 20.35 -11.86
CA VAL A 138 -11.51 19.73 -11.05
C VAL A 138 -11.98 18.42 -10.45
N VAL A 139 -13.23 18.35 -9.96
CA VAL A 139 -13.82 17.10 -9.44
C VAL A 139 -13.84 15.99 -10.51
N LEU A 140 -14.25 16.30 -11.73
CA LEU A 140 -14.26 15.34 -12.82
C LEU A 140 -12.83 14.93 -13.22
N GLY A 141 -11.90 15.88 -13.23
CA GLY A 141 -10.48 15.61 -13.51
C GLY A 141 -9.84 14.68 -12.48
N THR A 142 -10.08 14.91 -11.20
CA THR A 142 -9.53 14.05 -10.14
C THR A 142 -10.18 12.67 -10.12
N LEU A 143 -11.50 12.58 -10.33
CA LEU A 143 -12.19 11.30 -10.49
C LEU A 143 -11.65 10.49 -11.68
N TYR A 144 -11.40 11.14 -12.82
CA TYR A 144 -10.80 10.50 -13.98
C TYR A 144 -9.39 9.97 -13.66
N LEU A 145 -8.54 10.77 -13.00
CA LEU A 145 -7.20 10.33 -12.63
C LEU A 145 -7.22 9.15 -11.64
N PHE A 146 -8.08 9.20 -10.61
CA PHE A 146 -8.18 8.10 -9.66
C PHE A 146 -8.70 6.81 -10.29
N THR A 147 -9.69 6.90 -11.17
CA THR A 147 -10.19 5.72 -11.89
C THR A 147 -9.13 5.15 -12.81
N LEU A 148 -8.36 5.98 -13.51
CA LEU A 148 -7.24 5.54 -14.35
C LEU A 148 -6.15 4.84 -13.54
N ILE A 149 -5.72 5.42 -12.41
CA ILE A 149 -4.72 4.82 -11.51
C ILE A 149 -5.25 3.51 -10.92
N GLY A 150 -6.52 3.48 -10.52
CA GLY A 150 -7.17 2.28 -10.03
C GLY A 150 -7.19 1.17 -11.08
N LEU A 151 -7.51 1.50 -12.33
CA LEU A 151 -7.50 0.56 -13.44
C LEU A 151 -6.09 0.04 -13.73
N LEU A 152 -5.07 0.90 -13.71
CA LEU A 152 -3.66 0.49 -13.85
C LEU A 152 -3.22 -0.44 -12.71
N THR A 153 -3.63 -0.15 -11.48
CA THR A 153 -3.28 -0.97 -10.32
C THR A 153 -3.95 -2.35 -10.41
N ASN A 154 -5.22 -2.42 -10.82
CA ASN A 154 -5.90 -3.68 -11.08
C ASN A 154 -5.21 -4.48 -12.18
N LEU A 155 -4.84 -3.83 -13.29
CA LEU A 155 -4.11 -4.48 -14.38
C LEU A 155 -2.76 -5.05 -13.91
N ILE A 156 -2.01 -4.28 -13.11
CA ILE A 156 -0.74 -4.77 -12.53
C ILE A 156 -0.99 -6.00 -11.64
N SER A 157 -2.05 -6.00 -10.84
CA SER A 157 -2.39 -7.17 -10.02
C SER A 157 -2.82 -8.38 -10.83
N ASP A 158 -3.56 -8.20 -11.91
CA ASP A 158 -3.91 -9.28 -12.84
C ASP A 158 -2.65 -9.88 -13.48
N LEU A 159 -1.67 -9.05 -13.86
CA LEU A 159 -0.38 -9.50 -14.38
C LEU A 159 0.43 -10.25 -13.30
N CYS A 160 0.50 -9.70 -12.08
CA CYS A 160 1.14 -10.35 -10.94
C CYS A 160 0.50 -11.71 -10.64
N TYR A 161 -0.81 -11.82 -10.78
CA TYR A 161 -1.54 -13.07 -10.59
C TYR A 161 -1.11 -14.14 -11.60
N VAL A 162 -1.04 -13.80 -12.88
CA VAL A 162 -0.55 -14.71 -13.95
C VAL A 162 0.90 -15.13 -13.71
N TRP A 163 1.74 -14.23 -13.22
CA TRP A 163 3.14 -14.54 -12.88
C TRP A 163 3.26 -15.45 -11.66
N VAL A 164 2.48 -15.19 -10.61
CA VAL A 164 2.50 -15.96 -9.37
C VAL A 164 1.90 -17.34 -9.59
N ASP A 165 0.84 -17.51 -10.39
CA ASP A 165 0.32 -18.83 -10.73
C ASP A 165 -0.04 -18.99 -12.22
N PRO A 166 0.91 -19.45 -13.06
CA PRO A 166 0.65 -19.72 -14.48
C PRO A 166 -0.19 -20.97 -14.73
N ARG A 167 -0.61 -21.71 -13.68
CA ARG A 167 -1.56 -22.84 -13.82
C ARG A 167 -3.00 -22.37 -13.91
N ILE A 168 -3.25 -21.11 -13.57
CA ILE A 168 -4.49 -20.41 -13.88
C ILE A 168 -4.40 -19.99 -15.35
N GLN A 169 -4.16 -20.98 -16.21
CA GLN A 169 -4.69 -20.92 -17.56
C GLN A 169 -6.18 -20.66 -17.37
N PHE A 170 -6.73 -19.74 -18.17
CA PHE A 170 -8.16 -19.60 -18.37
C PHE A 170 -8.70 -21.01 -18.63
N GLU A 171 -9.10 -21.69 -17.55
CA GLU A 171 -9.66 -23.02 -17.60
C GLU A 171 -10.80 -22.84 -18.57
N HIS A 172 -10.72 -23.61 -19.65
CA HIS A 172 -11.61 -23.49 -20.77
C HIS A 172 -13.00 -23.17 -20.23
N LEU A 173 -13.54 -22.03 -20.68
CA LEU A 173 -14.98 -21.85 -20.85
C LEU A 173 -15.43 -22.97 -21.79
N GLU A 174 -15.41 -24.19 -21.29
CA GLU A 174 -15.93 -25.37 -21.93
C GLU A 174 -17.37 -25.51 -21.45
N ARG A 175 -18.21 -24.85 -22.25
CA ARG A 175 -19.64 -25.07 -22.49
C ARG A 175 -20.64 -24.55 -21.48
#